data_AF-A0A5E4L1G2-F1
#
_entry.id   AF-A0A5E4L1G2-F1
#
_cell.length_a   1.000
_cell.length_b   1.000
_cell.length_c   1.000
_cell.angle_alpha   90.00
_cell.angle_beta   90.00
_cell.angle_gamma   90.00
#
_symmetry.space_group_name_H-M   'P 1'
#
loop_
_entity.id
_entity.type
_entity.pdbx_description
1 polymer ?
#
loop_
_entity_poly.entity_id
_entity_poly.type
_entity_poly.pdbx_seq_one_letter_code
_entity_poly.pdbx_strand_id
1 'polypeptide(L)' 'MENKVKYIVATVAAAVFMAAAYSLPAETFLAFFAGGLFLVPASFFVYMLQSVARD' A
#
# COMPACT_ATOMS: atom_id res chain seq x y z
N MET A 1 -5.77 -20.59 1.75
CA MET A 1 -6.85 -19.60 1.58
C MET A 1 -6.37 -18.17 1.80
N GLU A 2 -5.46 -17.91 2.74
CA GLU A 2 -4.94 -16.56 3.05
C GLU A 2 -4.36 -15.81 1.85
N ASN A 3 -3.59 -16.47 0.98
CA ASN A 3 -3.00 -15.78 -0.17
C ASN A 3 -4.05 -15.32 -1.20
N LYS A 4 -5.13 -16.08 -1.39
CA LYS A 4 -6.21 -15.69 -2.31
C LYS A 4 -6.91 -14.41 -1.85
N VAL A 5 -7.15 -14.28 -0.54
CA VAL A 5 -7.75 -13.08 0.06
C VAL A 5 -6.82 -11.87 -0.13
N LYS A 6 -5.51 -12.03 0.11
CA LYS A 6 -4.52 -10.96 -0.13
C LYS A 6 -4.56 -10.44 -1.57
N TYR A 7 -4.63 -11.34 -2.55
CA TYR A 7 -4.72 -10.95 -3.95
C TYR A 7 -6.03 -10.23 -4.27
N ILE A 8 -7.18 -10.72 -3.77
CA ILE A 8 -8.48 -10.08 -3.99
C ILE A 8 -8.48 -8.65 -3.42
N VAL A 9 -7.99 -8.48 -2.19
CA VAL A 9 -7.92 -7.15 -1.56
C VAL A 9 -6.99 -6.22 -2.34
N ALA A 10 -5.84 -6.71 -2.80
CA ALA A 10 -4.91 -5.93 -3.62
C ALA A 10 -5.54 -5.50 -4.96
N THR A 11 -6.25 -6.41 -5.64
CA THR A 11 -6.93 -6.10 -6.91
C THR A 11 -8.03 -5.07 -6.73
N VAL A 12 -8.84 -5.19 -5.67
CA VAL A 12 -9.89 -4.20 -5.37
C VAL A 12 -9.28 -2.84 -5.04
N ALA A 13 -8.27 -2.80 -4.19
CA ALA A 13 -7.57 -1.57 -3.84
C ALA A 13 -6.97 -0.88 -5.08
N ALA A 14 -6.35 -1.65 -5.97
CA ALA A 14 -5.79 -1.15 -7.21
C ALA A 14 -6.87 -0.59 -8.15
N ALA A 15 -8.00 -1.29 -8.32
CA ALA A 15 -9.09 -0.85 -9.17
C ALA A 15 -9.73 0.46 -8.66
N VAL A 16 -9.95 0.57 -7.35
CA VAL A 16 -10.47 1.79 -6.72
C VAL A 16 -9.48 2.94 -6.88
N PHE A 17 -8.20 2.69 -6.66
CA PHE A 17 -7.16 3.71 -6.82
C PHE A 17 -7.06 4.19 -8.28
N MET A 18 -7.15 3.29 -9.26
CA MET A 18 -7.17 3.66 -10.68
C MET A 18 -8.40 4.50 -11.05
N ALA A 19 -9.59 4.13 -10.56
CA ALA A 19 -10.81 4.90 -10.79
C ALA A 19 -10.74 6.31 -10.16
N ALA A 20 -10.20 6.39 -8.94
CA ALA A 20 -9.97 7.66 -8.25
C ALA A 20 -8.94 8.52 -9.00
N ALA A 21 -7.82 7.93 -9.46
CA ALA A 21 -6.79 8.63 -10.21
C ALA A 21 -7.31 9.19 -11.54
N TYR A 22 -8.24 8.50 -12.21
CA TYR A 22 -8.87 9.00 -13.43
C TYR A 22 -9.81 10.18 -13.18
N SER A 23 -10.59 10.12 -12.10
CA SER A 23 -11.65 11.11 -11.83
C SER A 23 -11.16 12.33 -11.03
N LEU A 24 -10.18 12.13 -10.15
CA LEU A 24 -9.64 13.10 -9.19
C LEU A 24 -8.10 13.00 -9.12
N PRO A 25 -7.39 13.36 -10.20
CA PRO A 25 -5.96 13.09 -10.33
C PRO A 25 -5.10 13.85 -9.30
N ALA A 26 -5.46 15.09 -8.96
CA ALA A 26 -4.68 15.90 -8.03
C ALA A 26 -4.82 15.40 -6.58
N GLU A 27 -6.05 15.13 -6.17
CA GLU A 27 -6.38 14.62 -4.83
C GLU A 27 -5.83 13.21 -4.64
N THR A 28 -5.92 12.36 -5.67
CA THR A 28 -5.37 11.00 -5.62
C THR A 28 -3.84 11.02 -5.54
N PHE A 29 -3.18 11.94 -6.25
CA PHE A 29 -1.73 12.13 -6.12
C PHE A 29 -1.33 12.57 -4.71
N LEU A 30 -2.02 13.55 -4.12
CA LEU A 30 -1.75 14.02 -2.77
C LEU A 30 -2.00 12.93 -1.73
N ALA A 31 -3.08 12.16 -1.86
CA ALA A 31 -3.39 11.03 -0.99
C ALA A 31 -2.32 9.93 -1.09
N PHE A 32 -1.84 9.62 -2.30
CA PHE A 32 -0.75 8.68 -2.50
C PHE A 32 0.55 9.17 -1.86
N PHE A 33 0.90 10.45 -2.06
CA PHE A 33 2.11 11.02 -1.50
C PHE A 33 2.07 11.06 0.03
N ALA A 34 0.95 11.52 0.60
CA ALA A 34 0.73 11.56 2.05
C ALA A 34 0.75 10.14 2.65
N GLY A 35 0.06 9.17 2.04
CA GLY A 35 0.08 7.78 2.50
C GLY A 35 1.45 7.13 2.35
N GLY A 36 2.14 7.39 1.25
CA GLY A 36 3.48 6.88 0.96
C GLY A 36 4.53 7.34 1.96
N LEU A 37 4.44 8.59 2.45
CA LEU A 37 5.33 9.13 3.48
C LEU A 37 5.29 8.33 4.79
N PHE A 38 4.18 7.65 5.11
CA PHE A 38 4.07 6.79 6.29
C PHE A 38 4.31 5.32 5.97
N LEU A 39 3.74 4.83 4.86
CA LEU A 39 3.83 3.42 4.48
C LEU A 39 5.26 3.00 4.12
N VAL A 40 6.02 3.84 3.43
CA VAL A 40 7.39 3.51 3.02
C VAL A 40 8.29 3.35 4.25
N PRO A 41 8.42 4.31 5.17
CA PRO A 41 9.19 4.12 6.40
C PRO A 41 8.68 2.94 7.23
N ALA A 42 7.36 2.79 7.40
CA ALA A 42 6.80 1.67 8.15
C ALA A 42 7.19 0.31 7.56
N SER A 43 7.20 0.18 6.23
CA SER A 43 7.62 -1.05 5.56
C SER A 43 9.10 -1.37 5.78
N PHE A 44 9.99 -0.37 5.79
CA PHE A 44 11.39 -0.54 6.18
C PHE A 44 11.54 -0.99 7.64
N PHE A 45 10.79 -0.39 8.57
CA PHE A 45 10.81 -0.79 9.98
C PHE A 45 10.38 -2.24 10.17
N VAL A 46 9.28 -2.65 9.53
CA VAL A 46 8.78 -4.04 9.59
C VAL A 46 9.81 -5.00 9.01
N TYR A 47 10.45 -4.66 7.89
CA TYR A 47 11.50 -5.47 7.29
C TYR A 47 12.71 -5.62 8.22
N MET A 48 13.21 -4.53 8.80
CA MET A 48 14.30 -4.57 9.77
C MET A 48 13.95 -5.43 10.99
N LEU A 49 12.76 -5.26 11.56
CA LEU A 49 12.30 -6.05 12.71
C LEU A 49 12.23 -7.54 12.40
N GLN A 50 11.73 -7.91 11.21
CA GLN A 50 11.70 -9.31 10.79
C GLN A 50 13.10 -9.89 10.54
N SER A 51 14.04 -9.06 10.06
CA SER A 51 15.44 -9.48 9.91
C SER A 51 16.07 -9.77 11.27
N VAL A 52 15.92 -8.85 12.23
CA VAL A 52 16.49 -9.02 13.59
C VAL A 52 15.85 -10.17 14.36
N ALA A 53 14.54 -10.41 14.19
CA ALA A 53 13.84 -11.49 14.89
C ALA A 53 14.11 -12.90 14.32
N ARG A 54 14.82 -13.00 13.19
CA ARG A 54 15.18 -14.27 12.54
C ARG A 54 16.59 -14.75 12.89
N ASP A 55 17.43 -13.88 13.47
CA ASP A 55 18.74 -14.19 14.02
C ASP A 55 18.64 -14.56 15.52
#